data_AF-A0A7K8SPU4-F1
#
_entry.id   AF-A0A7K8SPU4-F1
#
_cell.length_a   1.000
_cell.length_b   1.000
_cell.length_c   1.000
_cell.angle_alpha   90.00
_cell.angle_beta   90.00
_cell.angle_gamma   90.00
#
_symmetry.space_group_name_H-M   'P 1'
#
loop_
_entity.id
_entity.type
_entity.pdbx_description
1 polymer ?
#
loop_
_entity_poly.entity_id
_entity_poly.type
_entity_poly.pdbx_seq_one_letter_code
_entity_poly.pdbx_strand_id
1 'polypeptide(L)' 'LIKIKEWVDKHDPGALVIPFSGALELKLQDMSAEEKQKYLEENMTQSALAKIIKAGYAALQLEYFFTAGPDEVRAWTIR' A
#
# COMPACT_ATOMS: atom_id res chain seq x y z
N LEU A 1 5.56 -17.17 -5.91
CA LEU A 1 5.40 -15.81 -6.49
C LEU A 1 5.81 -15.75 -7.96
N ILE A 2 6.97 -16.30 -8.35
CA ILE A 2 7.46 -16.29 -9.74
C ILE A 2 6.42 -16.85 -10.73
N LYS A 3 5.84 -18.03 -10.45
CA LYS A 3 4.78 -18.63 -11.30
C LYS A 3 3.53 -17.75 -11.47
N ILE A 4 3.14 -16.99 -10.44
CA ILE A 4 1.98 -16.10 -10.51
C ILE A 4 2.31 -14.92 -11.39
N LYS A 5 3.50 -14.33 -11.20
CA LYS A 5 3.97 -13.22 -12.03
C LYS A 5 4.07 -13.63 -13.50
N GLU A 6 4.71 -14.77 -13.79
CA GLU A 6 4.82 -15.31 -15.15
C GLU A 6 3.45 -15.57 -15.79
N TRP A 7 2.47 -16.06 -15.01
CA TRP A 7 1.13 -16.28 -15.51
C TRP A 7 0.43 -14.96 -15.86
N VAL A 8 0.53 -13.95 -14.98
CA VAL A 8 -0.04 -12.61 -15.21
C VAL A 8 0.62 -11.95 -16.40
N ASP A 9 1.94 -11.97 -16.50
CA ASP A 9 2.68 -11.38 -17.63
C ASP A 9 2.25 -11.99 -18.98
N LYS A 10 1.84 -13.26 -18.99
CA LYS A 10 1.39 -13.97 -20.20
C LYS A 10 -0.10 -13.74 -20.56
N HIS A 11 -0.98 -13.59 -19.57
CA HIS A 11 -2.44 -13.57 -19.82
C HIS A 11 -3.10 -12.21 -19.57
N ASP A 12 -2.48 -11.34 -18.77
CA ASP A 12 -2.97 -10.01 -18.42
C ASP A 12 -1.79 -9.02 -18.28
N PRO A 13 -1.14 -8.69 -19.42
CA PRO A 13 0.05 -7.87 -19.42
C PRO A 13 -0.25 -6.46 -18.91
N GLY A 14 0.48 -6.05 -17.86
CA GLY A 14 0.30 -4.74 -17.22
C GLY A 14 -0.49 -4.78 -15.91
N ALA A 15 -1.12 -5.91 -15.57
CA ALA A 15 -1.77 -6.06 -14.28
C ALA A 15 -0.75 -6.08 -13.12
N LEU A 16 -1.10 -5.38 -12.04
CA LEU A 16 -0.21 -5.21 -10.90
C LEU A 16 -0.32 -6.40 -9.92
N VAL A 17 0.82 -7.03 -9.61
CA VAL A 17 0.90 -8.11 -8.61
C VAL A 17 1.58 -7.59 -7.35
N ILE A 18 0.88 -7.63 -6.21
CA ILE A 18 1.39 -7.20 -4.91
C ILE A 18 1.37 -8.38 -3.93
N PRO A 19 2.53 -8.93 -3.53
CA PRO A 19 2.57 -9.92 -2.45
C PRO A 19 2.36 -9.23 -1.10
N PHE A 20 1.53 -9.82 -0.24
CA PHE A 20 1.36 -9.40 1.14
C PHE A 20 1.01 -10.58 2.04
N SER A 21 1.14 -10.41 3.36
CA SER A 21 0.77 -11.41 4.36
C SER A 21 -0.30 -10.84 5.29
N GLY A 22 -1.52 -11.36 5.23
CA GLY A 22 -2.60 -10.92 6.12
C GLY A 22 -2.30 -11.15 7.61
N ALA A 23 -1.60 -12.23 7.94
CA ALA A 23 -1.20 -12.51 9.32
C ALA A 23 -0.18 -11.50 9.86
N LEU A 24 0.77 -11.07 9.01
CA LEU A 24 1.71 -10.00 9.35
C LEU A 24 0.96 -8.68 9.56
N GLU A 25 0.08 -8.30 8.64
CA GLU A 25 -0.65 -7.03 8.73
C GLU A 25 -1.57 -6.97 9.95
N LEU A 26 -2.24 -8.07 10.30
CA LEU A 26 -3.07 -8.16 11.50
C LEU A 26 -2.22 -7.99 12.77
N LYS A 27 -1.08 -8.68 12.85
CA LYS A 27 -0.13 -8.55 13.96
C LYS A 27 0.39 -7.11 14.11
N LEU A 28 0.64 -6.42 12.99
CA LEU A 28 1.05 -5.02 13.00
C LEU A 28 -0.08 -4.04 13.37
N GLN A 29 -1.36 -4.45 13.29
CA GLN A 29 -2.49 -3.63 13.73
C GLN A 29 -2.68 -3.68 15.25
N ASP A 30 -2.39 -4.82 15.88
CA ASP A 30 -2.51 -4.99 17.33
C ASP A 30 -1.35 -4.34 18.12
N MET A 31 -0.29 -3.91 17.44
CA MET A 31 0.88 -3.25 18.03
C MET A 31 0.70 -1.73 18.13
N SER A 32 1.33 -1.11 19.12
CA SER A 32 1.47 0.35 19.16
C SER A 32 2.37 0.85 18.01
N ALA A 33 2.29 2.15 17.68
CA ALA A 33 3.06 2.74 16.59
C ALA A 33 4.59 2.58 16.78
N GLU A 34 5.07 2.69 18.01
CA GLU A 34 6.49 2.57 18.37
C GLU A 34 6.98 1.12 18.25
N GLU A 35 6.18 0.16 18.73
CA GLU A 35 6.47 -1.28 18.61
C GLU A 35 6.44 -1.73 17.16
N LYS A 36 5.46 -1.24 16.40
CA LYS A 36 5.34 -1.50 14.97
C LYS A 36 6.59 -1.04 14.23
N GLN A 37 7.08 0.17 14.50
CA GLN A 37 8.27 0.71 13.85
C GLN A 37 9.51 -0.15 14.17
N LYS A 38 9.72 -0.50 15.45
CA LYS A 38 10.81 -1.40 15.86
C LYS A 38 10.73 -2.77 15.19
N TYR A 39 9.54 -3.37 15.15
CA TYR A 39 9.32 -4.67 14.53
C TYR A 39 9.64 -4.65 13.03
N LEU A 40 9.25 -3.60 12.33
CA LEU A 40 9.53 -3.44 10.90
C LEU A 40 11.05 -3.27 10.64
N GLU A 41 11.74 -2.49 11.47
CA GLU A 41 13.20 -2.29 11.38
C GLU A 41 13.96 -3.59 11.65
N GLU A 42 13.64 -4.31 12.73
CA GLU A 42 14.30 -5.56 13.12
C GLU A 42 14.13 -6.67 12.06
N ASN A 43 12.96 -6.74 11.43
CA ASN A 43 12.66 -7.75 10.41
C ASN A 43 12.97 -7.27 8.99
N MET A 44 13.54 -6.07 8.81
CA MET A 44 13.81 -5.43 7.52
C MET A 44 12.62 -5.53 6.55
N THR A 45 11.42 -5.32 7.08
CA THR A 45 10.16 -5.48 6.34
C THR A 45 9.33 -4.22 6.41
N GLN A 46 8.31 -4.14 5.57
CA GLN A 46 7.39 -3.01 5.51
C GLN A 46 5.95 -3.53 5.33
N SER A 47 4.99 -2.76 5.85
CA SER A 47 3.58 -3.03 5.58
C SER A 47 3.30 -2.85 4.09
N ALA A 48 2.61 -3.82 3.49
CA ALA A 48 2.19 -3.77 2.10
C ALA A 48 0.87 -2.99 1.91
N LEU A 49 0.14 -2.71 2.99
CA LEU A 49 -1.17 -2.05 2.92
C LEU A 49 -1.09 -0.67 2.25
N ALA A 50 -0.08 0.13 2.58
CA ALA A 50 0.11 1.44 1.95
C ALA A 50 0.30 1.33 0.43
N LYS A 51 0.99 0.26 -0.03
CA LYS A 51 1.17 -0.02 -1.46
C LYS A 51 -0.13 -0.48 -2.12
N ILE A 52 -0.90 -1.33 -1.45
CA ILE A 52 -2.20 -1.81 -1.93
C ILE A 52 -3.20 -0.65 -2.07
N ILE A 53 -3.28 0.24 -1.09
CA ILE A 53 -4.17 1.40 -1.12
C ILE A 53 -3.84 2.32 -2.29
N LYS A 54 -2.55 2.67 -2.46
CA LYS A 54 -2.12 3.51 -3.59
C LYS A 54 -2.38 2.87 -4.95
N ALA A 55 -2.15 1.55 -5.06
CA ALA A 55 -2.43 0.80 -6.26
C ALA A 55 -3.93 0.78 -6.61
N GLY A 56 -4.79 0.55 -5.62
CA GLY A 56 -6.25 0.59 -5.81
C GLY A 56 -6.73 1.99 -6.23
N TYR A 57 -6.20 3.03 -5.61
CA TYR A 57 -6.50 4.42 -5.96
C TYR A 57 -6.12 4.75 -7.42
N ALA A 58 -4.91 4.36 -7.83
CA ALA A 58 -4.45 4.52 -9.21
C ALA A 58 -5.27 3.66 -10.21
N ALA A 59 -5.65 2.43 -9.83
CA ALA A 59 -6.47 1.56 -10.66
C ALA A 59 -7.85 2.17 -10.96
N LEU A 60 -8.41 2.95 -10.03
CA LEU A 60 -9.66 3.70 -10.22
C LEU A 60 -9.50 4.98 -11.06
N GLN A 61 -8.29 5.28 -11.54
CA GLN A 61 -7.93 6.52 -12.22
C GLN A 61 -8.26 7.74 -11.34
N LEU A 62 -7.92 7.65 -10.06
CA LEU A 62 -8.07 8.75 -9.12
C LEU A 62 -6.73 9.41 -8.87
N GLU A 63 -6.75 10.73 -8.74
CA GLU A 63 -5.62 11.57 -8.36
C GLU A 63 -6.05 12.55 -7.25
N TYR A 64 -5.13 13.38 -6.75
CA TYR A 64 -5.49 14.39 -5.76
C TYR A 64 -4.64 15.66 -5.91
N PHE A 65 -5.22 16.78 -5.50
CA PHE A 65 -4.49 18.02 -5.27
C PHE A 65 -4.63 18.44 -3.80
N PHE A 66 -3.78 19.35 -3.36
CA PHE A 66 -3.78 19.85 -1.99
C PHE A 66 -4.35 21.26 -1.90
N THR A 67 -5.12 21.52 -0.85
CA THR A 67 -5.31 22.85 -0.29
C THR A 67 -4.55 22.92 1.02
N ALA A 68 -3.70 23.93 1.18
CA ALA A 68 -2.90 24.12 2.39
C ALA A 68 -3.01 25.55 2.90
N GLY A 69 -3.34 25.69 4.18
CA GLY A 69 -3.45 26.96 4.91
C GLY A 69 -3.23 26.77 6.41
N PRO A 70 -3.32 27.85 7.21
CA PRO A 70 -3.11 27.79 8.66
C PRO A 70 -4.14 26.93 9.39
N ASP A 71 -5.37 26.85 8.86
CA ASP A 71 -6.47 26.10 9.47
C ASP A 71 -6.51 24.63 9.04
N GLU A 72 -6.14 24.34 7.80
CA GLU A 72 -6.28 22.99 7.23
C GLU A 72 -5.23 22.71 6.13
N VAL A 73 -4.75 21.46 6.13
CA VAL A 73 -4.07 20.85 4.98
C VAL A 73 -4.87 19.62 4.57
N ARG A 74 -5.36 19.59 3.32
CA ARG A 74 -6.24 18.52 2.85
C ARG A 74 -5.94 18.10 1.42
N ALA A 75 -5.99 16.79 1.20
CA ALA A 75 -5.97 16.18 -0.13
C ALA A 75 -7.41 16.00 -0.65
N TRP A 76 -7.67 16.46 -1.86
CA TRP A 76 -8.98 16.37 -2.52
C TRP A 76 -8.89 15.43 -3.72
N THR A 77 -9.68 14.35 -3.67
CA THR A 77 -9.75 13.33 -4.73
C THR A 77 -10.42 13.87 -5.99
N ILE A 78 -9.78 13.67 -7.14
CA ILE A 78 -10.28 14.02 -8.47
C ILE A 78 -10.05 12.86 -9.46
N ARG A 79 -10.56 13.02 -10.67
CA ARG A 79 -10.26 12.18 -11.85
C ARG A 79 -9.46 12.96 -12.87
#